data_AF-A0A2N5J1V3-F1
#
_entry.id   AF-A0A2N5J1V3-F1
#
_cell.length_a   1.000
_cell.length_b   1.000
_cell.length_c   1.000
_cell.angle_alpha   90.00
_cell.angle_beta   90.00
_cell.angle_gamma   90.00
#
_symmetry.space_group_name_H-M   'P 1'
#
loop_
_entity.id
_entity.type
_entity.pdbx_description
1 polymer ?
#
loop_
_entity_poly.entity_id
_entity_poly.type
_entity_poly.pdbx_seq_one_letter_code
_entity_poly.pdbx_strand_id
1 'polypeptide(L)'
;MNAQHPHVSEHDEGRPWFEWCVAGLVVVATALAAMGEPMVATAIVSVTSIGSGAVRLIYRERSPWKVRSVAFDAACGIGFGVVLALLYFAIRFIH
;
A
#
# COMPACT_ATOMS: atom_id res chain seq x y z
N MET A 1 36.52 25.12 -7.29
CA MET A 1 35.07 24.77 -7.28
C MET A 1 34.96 23.36 -6.75
N ASN A 2 34.76 23.22 -5.43
CA ASN A 2 34.61 21.92 -4.79
C ASN A 2 33.25 21.35 -5.18
N ALA A 3 33.23 20.37 -6.07
CA ALA A 3 32.04 19.60 -6.38
C ALA A 3 31.72 18.68 -5.19
N GLN A 4 31.13 19.25 -4.13
CA GLN A 4 30.47 18.46 -3.11
C GLN A 4 29.25 17.84 -3.79
N HIS A 5 29.37 16.59 -4.22
CA HIS A 5 28.21 15.78 -4.53
C HIS A 5 27.27 15.86 -3.32
N PRO A 6 26.01 16.31 -3.50
CA PRO A 6 25.04 16.29 -2.41
C PRO A 6 24.97 14.85 -1.94
N HIS A 7 25.34 14.59 -0.68
CA HIS A 7 25.27 13.25 -0.11
C HIS A 7 23.78 12.92 0.06
N VAL A 8 23.20 12.34 -0.98
CA VAL A 8 21.84 11.83 -0.98
C VAL A 8 21.83 10.60 -0.07
N SER A 9 21.02 10.67 0.98
CA SER A 9 20.89 9.68 2.05
C SER A 9 20.12 8.43 1.61
N GLU A 10 20.57 7.80 0.52
CA GLU A 10 20.12 6.46 0.09
C GLU A 10 20.73 5.35 0.98
N HIS A 11 21.90 5.60 1.60
CA HIS A 11 22.60 4.60 2.42
C HIS A 11 21.88 4.30 3.76
N ASP A 12 20.95 5.17 4.19
CA ASP A 12 20.15 5.03 5.42
C ASP A 12 18.69 4.60 5.15
N GLU A 13 18.32 4.34 3.89
CA GLU A 13 17.05 3.72 3.54
C GLU A 13 17.11 2.25 3.96
N GLY A 14 16.63 1.97 5.17
CA GLY A 14 16.53 0.61 5.69
C GLY A 14 15.86 -0.35 4.70
N ARG A 15 16.08 -1.66 4.89
CA ARG A 15 15.60 -2.71 3.98
C ARG A 15 14.09 -2.55 3.70
N PRO A 16 13.62 -2.58 2.44
CA PRO A 16 12.23 -2.30 2.05
C PRO A 16 11.28 -3.49 2.33
N TRP A 17 11.39 -4.09 3.51
CA TRP A 17 10.68 -5.32 3.87
C TRP A 17 9.16 -5.16 3.77
N PHE A 18 8.63 -4.00 4.14
CA PHE A 18 7.19 -3.72 4.06
C PHE A 18 6.71 -3.65 2.61
N GLU A 19 7.48 -3.00 1.74
CA GLU A 19 7.17 -2.89 0.31
C GLU A 19 7.13 -4.29 -0.33
N TRP A 20 8.07 -5.18 0.04
CA TRP A 20 8.06 -6.57 -0.42
C TRP A 20 6.88 -7.38 0.13
N CYS A 21 6.45 -7.15 1.36
CA CYS A 21 5.23 -7.76 1.90
C CYS A 21 4.00 -7.34 1.08
N VAL A 22 3.84 -6.04 0.81
CA VAL A 22 2.73 -5.51 0.01
C VAL A 22 2.79 -6.05 -1.42
N ALA A 23 3.98 -6.08 -2.03
CA ALA A 23 4.18 -6.65 -3.37
C ALA A 23 3.77 -8.14 -3.42
N GLY A 24 4.17 -8.93 -2.42
CA GLY A 24 3.76 -10.32 -2.29
C GLY A 24 2.23 -10.48 -2.21
N LEU A 25 1.55 -9.63 -1.43
CA LEU A 25 0.09 -9.63 -1.33
C LEU A 25 -0.58 -9.30 -2.67
N VAL A 26 -0.04 -8.35 -3.43
CA VAL A 26 -0.55 -8.00 -4.77
C VAL A 26 -0.38 -9.17 -5.74
N VAL A 27 0.75 -9.87 -5.71
CA VAL A 27 0.96 -11.08 -6.53
C VAL A 27 -0.06 -12.16 -6.18
N VAL A 28 -0.28 -12.42 -4.88
CA VAL A 28 -1.30 -13.39 -4.43
C VAL A 28 -2.70 -12.98 -4.88
N ALA A 29 -3.08 -11.71 -4.70
CA ALA A 29 -4.37 -11.21 -5.15
C ALA A 29 -4.54 -11.36 -6.68
N THR A 30 -3.49 -11.10 -7.45
CA THR A 30 -3.51 -11.24 -8.91
C THR A 30 -3.70 -12.71 -9.32
N ALA A 31 -3.00 -13.63 -8.66
CA ALA A 31 -3.17 -15.06 -8.89
C ALA A 31 -4.60 -15.54 -8.58
N LEU A 32 -5.16 -15.10 -7.45
CA LEU A 32 -6.55 -15.41 -7.07
C LEU A 32 -7.55 -14.88 -8.10
N ALA A 33 -7.36 -13.64 -8.57
CA ALA A 33 -8.20 -13.09 -9.62
C ALA A 33 -8.11 -13.90 -10.92
N ALA A 34 -6.91 -14.35 -11.30
CA ALA A 34 -6.70 -15.20 -12.48
C ALA A 34 -7.33 -16.60 -12.34
N MET A 35 -7.47 -17.11 -11.12
CA MET A 35 -8.11 -18.40 -10.82
C MET A 35 -9.65 -18.32 -10.76
N GLY A 36 -10.24 -17.14 -10.94
CA GLY A 36 -11.69 -16.95 -10.90
C GLY A 36 -12.24 -16.48 -9.55
N GLU A 37 -11.39 -16.03 -8.63
CA GLU A 37 -11.78 -15.54 -7.30
C GLU A 37 -11.56 -14.01 -7.15
N PRO A 38 -12.17 -13.15 -8.02
CA PRO A 38 -11.93 -11.72 -8.01
C PRO A 38 -12.44 -11.02 -6.75
N MET A 39 -13.45 -11.59 -6.08
CA MET A 39 -14.00 -11.07 -4.82
C MET A 39 -12.98 -11.17 -3.68
N VAL A 40 -12.30 -12.32 -3.58
CA VAL A 40 -11.25 -12.54 -2.58
C VAL A 40 -10.05 -11.66 -2.87
N ALA A 41 -9.63 -11.57 -4.14
CA ALA A 41 -8.55 -10.68 -4.57
C ALA A 41 -8.82 -9.22 -4.20
N THR A 42 -10.05 -8.73 -4.47
CA THR A 42 -10.47 -7.36 -4.15
C THR A 42 -10.43 -7.09 -2.65
N ALA A 43 -10.91 -8.05 -1.84
CA ALA A 43 -10.88 -7.93 -0.39
C ALA A 43 -9.44 -7.84 0.14
N ILE A 44 -8.51 -8.66 -0.37
CA ILE A 44 -7.09 -8.61 0.02
C ILE A 44 -6.49 -7.26 -0.30
N VAL A 45 -6.67 -6.75 -1.53
CA VAL A 45 -6.11 -5.45 -1.94
C VAL A 45 -6.71 -4.30 -1.13
N SER A 46 -8.03 -4.33 -0.90
CA SER A 46 -8.72 -3.33 -0.08
C SER A 46 -8.16 -3.27 1.34
N VAL A 47 -8.09 -4.42 2.04
CA VAL A 47 -7.56 -4.51 3.40
C VAL A 47 -6.09 -4.11 3.46
N THR A 48 -5.29 -4.55 2.48
CA THR A 48 -3.86 -4.20 2.39
C THR A 48 -3.67 -2.69 2.25
N SER A 49 -4.50 -2.04 1.42
CA SER A 49 -4.42 -0.60 1.18
C SER A 49 -4.83 0.22 2.42
N ILE A 50 -5.93 -0.16 3.08
CA ILE A 50 -6.37 0.47 4.33
C ILE A 50 -5.32 0.27 5.42
N GLY A 51 -4.82 -0.97 5.57
CA GLY A 51 -3.80 -1.30 6.56
C GLY A 51 -2.50 -0.53 6.35
N SER A 52 -2.03 -0.41 5.11
CA SER A 52 -0.85 0.39 4.78
C SER A 52 -1.05 1.86 5.11
N GLY A 53 -2.20 2.44 4.76
CA GLY A 53 -2.53 3.82 5.12
C GLY A 53 -2.65 4.02 6.65
N ALA A 54 -3.19 3.05 7.38
CA ALA A 54 -3.26 3.10 8.84
C ALA A 54 -1.88 3.03 9.50
N VAL A 55 -1.01 2.11 9.05
CA VAL A 55 0.39 2.03 9.50
C VAL A 55 1.08 3.36 9.26
N ARG A 56 0.84 4.01 8.12
CA ARG A 56 1.39 5.32 7.82
C ARG A 56 0.92 6.41 8.80
N LEU A 57 -0.36 6.43 9.16
CA LEU A 57 -0.91 7.38 10.14
C LEU A 57 -0.35 7.17 11.56
N ILE A 58 -0.09 5.91 11.94
CA ILE A 58 0.45 5.54 13.26
C ILE A 58 1.94 5.90 13.36
N TYR A 59 2.74 5.47 12.38
CA TYR A 59 4.19 5.60 12.45
C TYR A 59 4.72 6.93 11.90
N ARG A 60 3.94 7.64 11.08
CA ARG A 60 4.27 8.96 10.51
C ARG A 60 5.70 8.99 9.93
N GLU A 61 6.63 9.67 10.59
CA GLU A 61 8.03 9.81 10.15
C GLU A 61 8.88 8.54 10.33
N ARG A 62 8.42 7.58 11.14
CA ARG A 62 9.09 6.28 11.35
C ARG A 62 8.47 5.14 10.54
N SER A 63 7.68 5.45 9.51
CA SER A 63 7.06 4.40 8.70
C SER A 63 8.13 3.55 8.00
N PRO A 64 7.85 2.26 7.78
CA PRO A 64 8.83 1.33 7.21
C PRO A 64 9.12 1.53 5.70
N TRP A 65 8.50 2.52 5.06
CA TRP A 65 8.77 2.95 3.68
C TRP A 65 8.88 4.49 3.58
N LYS A 66 9.57 4.98 2.55
CA LYS A 66 9.88 6.40 2.37
C LYS A 66 8.91 7.06 1.39
N VAL A 67 8.07 7.97 1.89
CA VAL A 67 7.19 8.81 1.07
C VAL A 67 7.26 10.25 1.56
N ARG A 68 7.25 11.20 0.62
CA ARG A 68 7.46 12.63 0.88
C ARG A 68 6.38 13.27 1.77
N SER A 69 5.16 12.74 1.75
CA SER A 69 4.03 13.26 2.55
C SER A 69 3.24 12.10 3.19
N VAL A 70 3.11 12.14 4.51
CA VAL A 70 2.34 11.16 5.31
C VAL A 70 0.85 11.26 4.99
N ALA A 71 0.33 12.48 4.93
CA ALA A 71 -1.10 12.72 4.71
C ALA A 71 -1.55 12.30 3.31
N PHE A 72 -0.74 12.60 2.28
CA PHE A 72 -1.03 12.20 0.91
C PHE A 72 -1.08 10.66 0.78
N ASP A 73 -0.05 9.99 1.28
CA ASP A 73 0.07 8.53 1.21
C ASP A 73 -1.08 7.83 1.94
N ALA A 74 -1.39 8.27 3.16
CA ALA A 74 -2.52 7.75 3.92
C ALA A 74 -3.88 8.03 3.25
N ALA A 75 -4.07 9.22 2.67
CA ALA A 75 -5.31 9.56 1.97
C ALA A 75 -5.51 8.68 0.73
N CYS A 76 -4.46 8.48 -0.07
CA CYS A 76 -4.51 7.59 -1.24
C CYS A 76 -4.76 6.14 -0.82
N GLY A 77 -4.01 5.61 0.15
CA GLY A 77 -4.13 4.23 0.60
C GLY A 77 -5.50 3.92 1.23
N ILE A 78 -5.95 4.75 2.17
CA ILE A 78 -7.25 4.55 2.82
C ILE A 78 -8.38 4.81 1.83
N GLY A 79 -8.32 5.89 1.05
CA GLY A 79 -9.33 6.23 0.06
C GLY A 79 -9.53 5.13 -0.98
N PHE A 80 -8.43 4.64 -1.58
CA PHE A 80 -8.49 3.53 -2.53
C PHE A 80 -9.09 2.26 -1.89
N GLY A 81 -8.62 1.91 -0.68
CA GLY A 81 -9.11 0.72 0.01
C GLY A 81 -10.60 0.81 0.38
N VAL A 82 -11.07 1.97 0.83
CA VAL A 82 -12.50 2.22 1.11
C VAL A 82 -13.34 2.12 -0.16
N VAL A 83 -12.90 2.70 -1.27
CA VAL A 83 -13.60 2.60 -2.56
C VAL A 83 -13.71 1.14 -3.00
N LEU A 84 -12.64 0.35 -2.88
CA LEU A 84 -12.68 -1.08 -3.18
C LEU A 84 -13.61 -1.86 -2.25
N ALA A 85 -13.64 -1.53 -0.95
CA ALA A 85 -14.55 -2.17 0.00
C ALA A 85 -16.01 -1.87 -0.35
N LEU A 86 -16.33 -0.62 -0.67
CA LEU A 86 -17.67 -0.22 -1.11
C LEU A 86 -18.07 -0.94 -2.40
N LEU A 87 -17.15 -1.06 -3.36
CA LEU A 87 -17.38 -1.82 -4.59
C LEU A 87 -17.66 -3.30 -4.30
N TYR A 88 -16.86 -3.92 -3.43
CA TYR A 88 -17.06 -5.30 -3.00
C TYR A 88 -18.45 -5.50 -2.38
N PHE A 89 -18.85 -4.64 -1.44
CA PHE A 89 -20.17 -4.73 -0.82
C PHE A 89 -21.29 -4.47 -1.82
N ALA A 90 -21.16 -3.47 -2.69
CA ALA A 90 -22.14 -3.18 -3.73
C ALA A 90 -22.38 -4.41 -4.60
N ILE A 91 -21.33 -5.06 -5.11
CA ILE A 91 -21.45 -6.28 -5.91
C ILE A 91 -22.09 -7.40 -5.08
N ARG A 92 -21.67 -7.58 -3.83
CA ARG A 92 -22.17 -8.66 -2.96
C ARG A 92 -23.63 -8.51 -2.55
N PHE A 93 -24.16 -7.29 -2.46
CA PHE A 93 -25.54 -6.99 -2.07
C PHE A 93 -26.49 -6.81 -3.25
N ILE A 94 -25.99 -6.42 -4.43
CA ILE A 94 -26.80 -6.31 -5.66
C ILE A 94 -27.06 -7.69 -6.29
N HIS A 95 -26.19 -8.68 -6.00
CA HIS A 95 -26.26 -10.04 -6.50
C HIS A 95 -26.74 -11.02 -5.42
#